data_AF-A0A6G9HA47-F1
#
_entry.id   AF-A0A6G9HA47-F1
#
_cell.length_a   1.000
_cell.length_b   1.000
_cell.length_c   1.000
_cell.angle_alpha   90.00
_cell.angle_beta   90.00
_cell.angle_gamma   90.00
#
_symmetry.space_group_name_H-M   'P 1'
#
loop_
_entity.id
_entity.type
_entity.pdbx_description
1 polymer ?
#
loop_
_entity_poly.entity_id
_entity_poly.type
_entity_poly.pdbx_seq_one_letter_code
_entity_poly.pdbx_strand_id
1 'polypeptide(L)'
;MTPQELEEQESNLELINSEIASRMVRQSEAGAKVDTKAIFVVGFAATAAQFLAARSFEPYTGTAAFVAYALAIGVGISIFSLARYEDIEPRAVLEDHGRNQKPATLIALAATRVTMFEKNKAVHTRKSNRWTVSLTAIIVGICLSTVSIVLHTGAHDREPGKPGKPAPSAPSAAQSH
;
A
#
# COMPACT_ATOMS: atom_id res chain seq x y z
N MET A 1 10.23 12.25 -50.90
CA MET A 1 10.86 11.48 -49.81
C MET A 1 11.86 10.54 -50.43
N THR A 2 13.12 10.65 -50.04
CA THR A 2 14.17 9.78 -50.54
C THR A 2 14.15 8.43 -49.80
N PRO A 3 14.71 7.36 -50.37
CA PRO A 3 14.79 6.06 -49.68
C PRO A 3 15.55 6.13 -48.36
N GLN A 4 16.59 6.97 -48.28
CA GLN A 4 17.35 7.20 -47.05
C GLN A 4 16.52 7.91 -45.97
N GLU A 5 15.70 8.89 -46.34
CA GLU A 5 14.79 9.57 -45.40
C GLU A 5 13.74 8.60 -44.81
N LEU A 6 13.32 7.59 -45.58
CA LEU A 6 12.37 6.58 -45.11
C LEU A 6 13.03 5.60 -44.12
N GLU A 7 14.26 5.16 -44.38
CA GLU A 7 15.01 4.30 -43.46
C GLU A 7 15.35 5.02 -42.14
N GLU A 8 15.77 6.28 -42.20
CA GLU A 8 16.03 7.09 -41.01
C GLU A 8 14.75 7.31 -40.19
N GLN A 9 13.62 7.53 -40.86
CA GLN A 9 12.33 7.70 -40.20
C GLN A 9 11.85 6.40 -39.55
N GLU A 10 12.04 5.25 -40.19
CA GLU A 10 11.71 3.95 -39.63
C GLU A 10 12.58 3.61 -38.40
N SER A 11 13.89 3.86 -38.48
CA SER A 11 14.81 3.65 -37.36
C SER A 11 14.46 4.52 -36.15
N ASN A 12 14.10 5.78 -36.39
CA ASN A 12 13.69 6.69 -35.33
C ASN A 12 12.37 6.25 -34.68
N LEU A 13 11.42 5.75 -35.48
CA LEU A 13 10.16 5.20 -34.98
C LEU A 13 10.37 3.93 -34.14
N GLU A 14 11.29 3.04 -34.52
CA GLU A 14 11.65 1.88 -33.71
C GLU A 14 12.23 2.29 -32.35
N LEU A 15 13.12 3.28 -32.35
CA LEU A 15 13.76 3.77 -31.14
C LEU A 15 12.74 4.38 -30.18
N ILE A 16 11.85 5.24 -30.69
CA ILE A 16 10.75 5.82 -29.91
C ILE A 16 9.84 4.73 -29.35
N ASN A 17 9.48 3.74 -30.17
CA ASN A 17 8.56 2.69 -29.76
C ASN A 17 9.17 1.77 -28.70
N SER A 18 10.47 1.47 -28.79
CA SER A 18 11.20 0.68 -27.79
C SER A 18 11.33 1.43 -26.45
N GLU A 19 11.59 2.74 -26.48
CA GLU A 19 11.66 3.58 -25.29
C GLU A 19 10.29 3.67 -24.59
N ILE A 20 9.20 3.86 -25.35
CA ILE A 20 7.84 3.89 -24.79
C ILE A 20 7.48 2.53 -24.16
N ALA A 21 7.82 1.41 -24.81
CA ALA A 21 7.63 0.08 -24.20
C ALA A 21 8.40 -0.08 -22.90
N SER A 22 9.68 0.33 -22.87
CA SER A 22 10.50 0.27 -21.66
C SER A 22 9.86 1.06 -20.51
N ARG A 23 9.34 2.26 -20.81
CA ARG A 23 8.66 3.09 -19.80
C ARG A 23 7.36 2.45 -19.30
N MET A 24 6.61 1.80 -20.18
CA MET A 24 5.37 1.12 -19.82
C MET A 24 5.64 -0.08 -18.89
N VAL A 25 6.68 -0.88 -19.18
CA VAL A 25 7.13 -1.99 -18.31
C VAL A 25 7.56 -1.47 -16.93
N ARG A 26 8.33 -0.38 -16.88
CA ARG A 26 8.71 0.22 -15.59
C ARG A 26 7.49 0.71 -14.81
N GLN A 27 6.46 1.20 -15.49
CA GLN A 27 5.23 1.68 -14.86
C GLN A 27 4.38 0.52 -14.31
N SER A 28 4.29 -0.60 -15.02
CA SER A 28 3.58 -1.80 -14.55
C SER A 28 4.29 -2.44 -13.35
N GLU A 29 5.63 -2.52 -13.38
CA GLU A 29 6.44 -2.97 -12.24
C GLU A 29 6.27 -2.05 -11.02
N ALA A 30 6.23 -0.73 -11.22
CA ALA A 30 5.97 0.23 -10.16
C ALA A 30 4.56 0.04 -9.56
N GLY A 31 3.56 -0.26 -10.38
CA GLY A 31 2.20 -0.60 -9.95
C GLY A 31 2.17 -1.86 -9.07
N ALA A 32 2.84 -2.93 -9.49
CA ALA A 32 2.92 -4.18 -8.73
C ALA A 32 3.55 -3.99 -7.34
N LYS A 33 4.57 -3.12 -7.23
CA LYS A 33 5.17 -2.78 -5.93
C LYS A 33 4.19 -2.11 -4.96
N VAL A 34 3.25 -1.30 -5.46
CA VAL A 34 2.21 -0.67 -4.61
C VAL A 34 1.23 -1.71 -4.08
N ASP A 35 0.84 -2.67 -4.92
CA ASP A 35 -0.07 -3.75 -4.53
C ASP A 35 0.55 -4.64 -3.43
N THR A 36 1.83 -4.99 -3.56
CA THR A 36 2.56 -5.73 -2.51
C THR A 36 2.63 -4.95 -1.20
N LYS A 37 2.95 -3.65 -1.25
CA LYS A 37 2.99 -2.80 -0.05
C LYS A 37 1.63 -2.72 0.64
N ALA A 38 0.54 -2.66 -0.13
CA ALA A 38 -0.81 -2.63 0.40
C ALA A 38 -1.18 -3.91 1.16
N ILE A 39 -0.78 -5.10 0.67
CA ILE A 39 -0.99 -6.38 1.40
C ILE A 39 -0.30 -6.33 2.77
N PHE A 40 0.95 -5.87 2.84
CA PHE A 40 1.67 -5.77 4.11
C PHE A 40 1.01 -4.81 5.10
N VAL A 41 0.54 -3.66 4.61
CA VAL A 41 -0.20 -2.65 5.39
C VAL A 41 -1.49 -3.24 5.96
N VAL A 42 -2.27 -3.96 5.14
CA VAL A 42 -3.51 -4.64 5.58
C VAL A 42 -3.20 -5.72 6.63
N GLY A 43 -2.21 -6.57 6.37
CA GLY A 43 -1.81 -7.63 7.31
C GLY A 43 -1.33 -7.06 8.66
N PHE A 44 -0.51 -6.01 8.62
CA PHE A 44 -0.07 -5.32 9.83
C PHE A 44 -1.24 -4.72 10.62
N ALA A 45 -2.16 -4.03 9.94
CA ALA A 45 -3.33 -3.42 10.59
C ALA A 45 -4.22 -4.49 11.24
N ALA A 46 -4.42 -5.65 10.60
CA ALA A 46 -5.16 -6.76 11.16
C ALA A 46 -4.50 -7.31 12.44
N THR A 47 -3.19 -7.54 12.41
CA THR A 47 -2.43 -8.01 13.58
C THR A 47 -2.44 -6.97 14.71
N ALA A 48 -2.31 -5.68 14.40
CA ALA A 48 -2.36 -4.61 15.39
C ALA A 48 -3.74 -4.50 16.05
N ALA A 49 -4.82 -4.65 15.27
CA ALA A 49 -6.18 -4.70 15.80
C ALA A 49 -6.39 -5.93 16.71
N GLN A 50 -5.88 -7.10 16.33
CA GLN A 50 -5.91 -8.30 17.19
C GLN A 50 -5.15 -8.11 18.49
N PHE A 51 -3.98 -7.48 18.44
CA PHE A 51 -3.19 -7.16 19.63
C PHE A 51 -3.93 -6.22 20.58
N LEU A 52 -4.55 -5.16 20.04
CA LEU A 52 -5.37 -4.24 20.84
C LEU A 52 -6.57 -4.97 21.45
N ALA A 53 -7.24 -5.85 20.70
CA ALA A 53 -8.39 -6.62 21.18
C ALA A 53 -8.04 -7.57 22.34
N ALA A 54 -6.81 -8.09 22.36
CA ALA A 54 -6.32 -8.99 23.42
C ALA A 54 -5.90 -8.25 24.70
N ARG A 55 -5.78 -6.92 24.67
CA ARG A 55 -5.39 -6.08 25.81
C ARG A 55 -6.62 -5.47 26.49
N SER A 56 -6.50 -5.15 27.77
CA SER A 56 -7.41 -4.20 28.40
C SER A 56 -7.01 -2.78 27.99
N PHE A 57 -7.97 -2.01 27.47
CA PHE A 57 -7.73 -0.69 26.88
C PHE A 57 -8.79 0.31 27.32
N GLU A 58 -8.48 1.60 27.19
CA GLU A 58 -9.41 2.69 27.48
C GLU A 58 -10.48 2.76 26.37
N PRO A 59 -11.79 2.72 26.71
CA PRO A 59 -12.86 2.52 25.73
C PRO A 59 -12.90 3.55 24.59
N TYR A 60 -12.72 4.84 24.88
CA TYR A 60 -12.90 5.89 23.87
C TYR A 60 -11.75 5.89 22.84
N THR A 61 -10.50 5.92 23.31
CA THR A 61 -9.30 5.90 22.48
C THR A 61 -9.05 4.55 21.82
N GLY A 62 -9.40 3.44 22.49
CA GLY A 62 -9.33 2.10 21.94
C GLY A 62 -10.34 1.90 20.79
N THR A 63 -11.58 2.38 20.96
CA THR A 63 -12.57 2.36 19.87
C THR A 63 -12.10 3.21 18.68
N ALA A 64 -11.53 4.38 18.93
CA ALA A 64 -10.96 5.23 17.87
C ALA A 64 -9.81 4.53 17.13
N ALA A 65 -8.94 3.79 17.84
CA ALA A 65 -7.88 3.00 17.22
C ALA A 65 -8.44 1.86 16.35
N PHE A 66 -9.51 1.17 16.78
CA PHE A 66 -10.18 0.17 15.96
C PHE A 66 -10.77 0.75 14.68
N VAL A 67 -11.43 1.91 14.76
CA VAL A 67 -11.95 2.60 13.58
C VAL A 67 -10.81 2.97 12.62
N ALA A 68 -9.67 3.45 13.14
CA ALA A 68 -8.50 3.75 12.32
C ALA A 68 -7.92 2.50 11.63
N TYR A 69 -7.82 1.36 12.33
CA TYR A 69 -7.38 0.10 11.72
C TYR A 69 -8.38 -0.44 10.69
N ALA A 70 -9.69 -0.34 10.96
CA ALA A 70 -10.73 -0.73 10.01
C ALA A 70 -10.68 0.13 8.73
N LEU A 71 -10.47 1.44 8.87
CA LEU A 71 -10.25 2.35 7.74
C LEU A 71 -8.97 1.99 6.97
N ALA A 72 -7.87 1.71 7.66
CA ALA A 72 -6.63 1.29 7.02
C ALA A 72 -6.80 0.00 6.20
N ILE A 73 -7.48 -0.99 6.75
CA ILE A 73 -7.80 -2.26 6.09
C ILE A 73 -8.73 -2.03 4.90
N GLY A 74 -9.84 -1.29 5.08
CA GLY A 74 -10.80 -1.03 4.01
C GLY A 74 -10.17 -0.26 2.84
N VAL A 75 -9.40 0.79 3.13
CA VAL A 75 -8.68 1.55 2.10
C VAL A 75 -7.59 0.70 1.45
N GLY A 76 -6.86 -0.11 2.23
CA GLY A 76 -5.85 -1.04 1.71
C GLY A 76 -6.44 -2.09 0.77
N ILE A 77 -7.57 -2.70 1.13
CA ILE A 77 -8.32 -3.63 0.27
C ILE A 77 -8.83 -2.92 -0.99
N SER A 78 -9.30 -1.68 -0.86
CA SER A 78 -9.81 -0.91 -2.00
C SER A 78 -8.75 -0.66 -3.08
N ILE A 79 -7.45 -0.73 -2.77
CA ILE A 79 -6.35 -0.61 -3.75
C ILE A 79 -6.41 -1.76 -4.76
N PHE A 80 -6.78 -2.96 -4.32
CA PHE A 80 -6.95 -4.14 -5.19
C PHE A 80 -8.21 -4.07 -6.05
N SER A 81 -9.19 -3.25 -5.67
CA SER A 81 -10.40 -3.01 -6.47
C SER A 81 -10.19 -2.03 -7.62
N LEU A 82 -9.08 -1.26 -7.62
CA LEU A 82 -8.78 -0.42 -8.78
C LEU A 82 -8.39 -1.28 -9.98
N ALA A 83 -8.80 -0.82 -11.16
CA ALA A 83 -8.48 -1.43 -12.44
C ALA A 83 -7.00 -1.85 -12.49
N ARG A 84 -6.78 -3.07 -13.00
CA ARG A 84 -5.44 -3.55 -13.33
C ARG A 84 -4.82 -2.60 -14.35
N TYR A 85 -3.50 -2.45 -14.31
CA TYR A 85 -2.77 -1.71 -15.33
C TYR A 85 -3.13 -2.27 -16.70
N GLU A 86 -3.55 -1.38 -17.60
CA GLU A 86 -3.87 -1.73 -18.98
C GLU A 86 -2.53 -1.99 -19.68
N ASP A 87 -2.36 -3.19 -20.24
CA ASP A 87 -1.19 -3.57 -21.02
C ASP A 87 -1.62 -3.85 -22.46
N ILE A 88 -0.67 -3.83 -23.38
CA ILE A 88 -0.92 -4.15 -24.78
C ILE A 88 -1.28 -5.63 -24.88
N GLU A 89 -2.46 -5.93 -25.43
CA GLU A 89 -2.79 -7.29 -25.83
C GLU A 89 -2.03 -7.66 -27.12
N PRO A 90 -1.10 -8.62 -27.06
CA PRO A 90 -0.25 -8.96 -28.22
C PRO A 90 -1.07 -9.47 -29.40
N ARG A 91 -2.21 -10.10 -29.12
CA ARG A 91 -3.11 -10.68 -30.12
C ARG A 91 -3.84 -9.61 -30.92
N ALA A 92 -4.37 -8.57 -30.26
CA ALA A 92 -5.06 -7.47 -30.92
C ALA A 92 -4.12 -6.66 -31.82
N VAL A 93 -2.88 -6.43 -31.38
CA VAL A 93 -1.86 -5.73 -32.19
C VAL A 93 -1.48 -6.54 -33.43
N LEU A 94 -1.36 -7.86 -33.30
CA LEU A 94 -1.01 -8.73 -34.42
C LEU A 94 -2.14 -8.79 -35.47
N GLU A 95 -3.40 -8.83 -35.04
CA GLU A 95 -4.56 -8.85 -35.94
C GLU A 95 -4.77 -7.52 -36.67
N ASP A 96 -4.62 -6.41 -35.98
CA ASP A 96 -4.93 -5.07 -36.51
C ASP A 96 -3.78 -4.50 -37.37
N HIS A 97 -2.53 -4.89 -37.07
CA HIS A 97 -1.35 -4.31 -37.72
C HIS A 97 -0.43 -5.32 -38.43
N GLY A 98 -0.72 -6.63 -38.35
CA GLY A 98 0.13 -7.68 -38.94
C GLY A 98 0.25 -7.63 -40.47
N ARG A 99 -0.60 -6.87 -41.17
CA ARG A 99 -0.58 -6.67 -42.62
C ARG A 99 -0.20 -5.25 -43.07
N ASN A 100 0.03 -4.33 -42.13
CA ASN A 100 0.29 -2.92 -42.43
C ASN A 100 1.78 -2.64 -42.67
N GLN A 101 2.09 -1.56 -43.38
CA GLN A 101 3.46 -1.11 -43.59
C GLN A 101 4.11 -0.77 -42.24
N LYS A 102 5.35 -1.24 -42.06
CA LYS A 102 6.14 -1.11 -40.82
C LYS A 102 6.11 0.29 -40.18
N PRO A 103 6.32 1.41 -40.91
CA PRO A 103 6.26 2.74 -40.31
C PRO A 103 4.85 3.13 -39.81
N ALA A 104 3.78 2.75 -40.51
CA ALA A 104 2.40 3.02 -40.07
C ALA A 104 2.06 2.22 -38.80
N THR A 105 2.52 0.97 -38.72
CA THR A 105 2.37 0.12 -37.53
C THR A 105 3.12 0.69 -36.31
N LEU A 106 4.33 1.21 -36.51
CA LEU A 106 5.11 1.80 -35.42
C LEU A 106 4.44 3.06 -34.86
N ILE A 107 3.87 3.91 -35.71
CA ILE A 107 3.13 5.12 -35.30
C ILE A 107 1.87 4.75 -34.52
N ALA A 108 1.07 3.82 -35.02
CA ALA A 108 -0.16 3.39 -34.35
C ALA A 108 0.12 2.69 -33.01
N LEU A 109 1.19 1.89 -32.94
CA LEU A 109 1.61 1.25 -31.70
C LEU A 109 2.11 2.28 -30.68
N ALA A 110 2.86 3.30 -31.11
CA ALA A 110 3.30 4.38 -30.23
C ALA A 110 2.10 5.17 -29.68
N ALA A 111 1.11 5.51 -30.53
CA ALA A 111 -0.11 6.22 -30.09
C ALA A 111 -0.94 5.41 -29.08
N THR A 112 -1.08 4.10 -29.32
CA THR A 112 -1.77 3.19 -28.39
C THR A 112 -1.05 3.11 -27.05
N ARG A 113 0.28 2.96 -27.07
CA ARG A 113 1.11 2.92 -25.87
C ARG A 113 1.05 4.22 -25.06
N VAL A 114 1.06 5.37 -25.71
CA VAL A 114 0.90 6.67 -25.03
C VAL A 114 -0.46 6.77 -24.34
N THR A 115 -1.53 6.37 -25.03
CA THR A 115 -2.88 6.38 -24.47
C THR A 115 -2.99 5.47 -23.23
N MET A 116 -2.42 4.27 -23.31
CA MET A 116 -2.35 3.34 -22.16
C MET A 116 -1.50 3.90 -21.02
N PHE A 117 -0.35 4.53 -21.31
CA PHE A 117 0.51 5.16 -20.32
C PHE A 117 -0.21 6.27 -19.53
N GLU A 118 -0.98 7.11 -20.21
CA GLU A 118 -1.78 8.17 -19.58
C GLU A 118 -2.89 7.63 -18.67
N LYS A 119 -3.65 6.64 -19.15
CA LYS A 119 -4.65 5.95 -18.32
C LYS A 119 -4.01 5.29 -17.09
N ASN A 120 -2.90 4.59 -17.28
CA ASN A 120 -2.14 3.95 -16.21
C ASN A 120 -1.56 4.96 -15.22
N LYS A 121 -1.23 6.19 -15.65
CA LYS A 121 -0.77 7.26 -14.76
C LYS A 121 -1.88 7.72 -13.83
N ALA A 122 -3.11 7.87 -14.33
CA ALA A 122 -4.27 8.19 -13.50
C ALA A 122 -4.56 7.08 -12.47
N VAL A 123 -4.44 5.82 -12.87
CA VAL A 123 -4.56 4.67 -11.94
C VAL A 123 -3.44 4.69 -10.89
N HIS A 124 -2.20 4.95 -11.30
CA HIS A 124 -1.05 5.05 -10.39
C HIS A 124 -1.26 6.12 -9.31
N THR A 125 -1.68 7.33 -9.70
CA THR A 125 -1.94 8.41 -8.74
C THR A 125 -3.05 8.06 -7.76
N ARG A 126 -4.13 7.42 -8.22
CA ARG A 126 -5.22 6.98 -7.35
C ARG A 126 -4.78 5.88 -6.38
N LYS A 127 -4.02 4.89 -6.86
CA LYS A 127 -3.44 3.82 -6.01
C LYS A 127 -2.48 4.41 -4.97
N SER A 128 -1.60 5.32 -5.38
CA SER A 128 -0.65 6.00 -4.50
C SER A 128 -1.35 6.83 -3.42
N ASN A 129 -2.36 7.62 -3.79
CA ASN A 129 -3.13 8.41 -2.82
C ASN A 129 -3.84 7.52 -1.79
N ARG A 130 -4.49 6.43 -2.23
CA ARG A 130 -5.12 5.47 -1.32
C ARG A 130 -4.11 4.75 -0.43
N TRP A 131 -2.94 4.43 -0.96
CA TRP A 131 -1.84 3.86 -0.17
C TRP A 131 -1.38 4.83 0.92
N THR A 132 -1.17 6.10 0.59
CA THR A 132 -0.81 7.14 1.57
C THR A 132 -1.87 7.30 2.65
N VAL A 133 -3.16 7.32 2.27
CA VAL A 133 -4.27 7.40 3.24
C VAL A 133 -4.28 6.19 4.17
N SER A 134 -4.13 4.98 3.63
CA SER A 134 -4.07 3.75 4.44
C SER A 134 -2.87 3.77 5.41
N LEU A 135 -1.69 4.18 4.93
CA LEU A 135 -0.50 4.30 5.78
C LEU A 135 -0.69 5.32 6.92
N THR A 136 -1.28 6.47 6.61
CA THR A 136 -1.54 7.53 7.60
C THR A 136 -2.54 7.04 8.65
N ALA A 137 -3.58 6.32 8.22
CA ALA A 137 -4.56 5.72 9.13
C ALA A 137 -3.93 4.70 10.09
N ILE A 138 -2.98 3.88 9.62
CA ILE A 138 -2.24 2.95 10.49
C ILE A 138 -1.44 3.72 11.54
N ILE A 139 -0.70 4.74 11.14
CA ILE A 139 0.13 5.53 12.07
C ILE A 139 -0.75 6.13 13.18
N VAL A 140 -1.88 6.72 12.80
CA VAL A 140 -2.86 7.25 13.75
C VAL A 140 -3.40 6.15 14.67
N GLY A 141 -3.76 4.98 14.12
CA GLY A 141 -4.21 3.82 14.89
C GLY A 141 -3.19 3.34 15.91
N ILE A 142 -1.90 3.29 15.56
CA ILE A 142 -0.81 2.91 16.48
C ILE A 142 -0.68 3.93 17.62
N CYS A 143 -0.69 5.22 17.30
CA CYS A 143 -0.60 6.28 18.32
C CYS A 143 -1.77 6.20 19.30
N LEU A 144 -3.00 6.07 18.79
CA LEU A 144 -4.21 5.95 19.60
C LEU A 144 -4.20 4.66 20.44
N SER A 145 -3.80 3.53 19.85
CA SER A 145 -3.68 2.24 20.55
C SER A 145 -2.67 2.33 21.70
N THR A 146 -1.53 2.99 21.49
CA THR A 146 -0.52 3.19 22.54
C THR A 146 -1.06 4.07 23.66
N VAL A 147 -1.68 5.21 23.32
CA VAL A 147 -2.28 6.11 24.31
C VAL A 147 -3.37 5.40 25.11
N SER A 148 -4.21 4.61 24.45
CA SER A 148 -5.30 3.86 25.10
C SER A 148 -4.79 2.86 26.13
N ILE A 149 -3.75 2.10 25.78
CA ILE A 149 -3.13 1.15 26.71
C ILE A 149 -2.49 1.90 27.88
N VAL A 150 -1.76 2.99 27.62
CA VAL A 150 -1.09 3.78 28.66
C VAL A 150 -2.08 4.43 29.62
N LEU A 151 -3.17 5.01 29.11
CA LEU A 151 -4.21 5.63 29.95
C LEU A 151 -4.92 4.59 30.81
N HIS A 152 -5.17 3.40 30.26
CA HIS A 152 -5.76 2.29 31.00
C HIS A 152 -4.81 1.77 32.10
N THR A 153 -3.51 1.63 31.83
CA THR A 153 -2.52 1.23 32.84
C THR A 153 -2.24 2.32 33.87
N GLY A 154 -2.19 3.59 33.48
CA GLY A 154 -1.98 4.72 34.39
C GLY A 154 -3.17 4.99 35.32
N ALA A 155 -4.38 4.54 34.95
CA ALA A 155 -5.54 4.54 35.83
C ALA A 155 -5.42 3.48 36.95
N HIS A 156 -4.66 2.40 36.73
CA HIS A 156 -4.37 1.40 37.77
C HIS A 156 -3.27 1.85 38.75
N ASP A 157 -2.34 2.72 38.33
CA ASP A 157 -1.28 3.25 39.20
C ASP A 157 -1.71 4.45 40.07
N ARG A 158 -2.84 5.08 39.74
CA ARG A 158 -3.46 6.11 40.59
C ARG A 158 -4.42 5.46 41.59
N GLU A 159 -3.88 4.78 42.61
CA GLU A 159 -4.63 4.62 43.85
C GLU A 159 -4.79 6.02 44.49
N PRO A 160 -6.02 6.55 44.66
CA PRO A 160 -6.21 7.77 45.42
C PRO A 160 -6.09 7.42 46.91
N GLY A 161 -4.88 7.55 47.46
CA GLY A 161 -4.70 7.77 48.90
C GLY A 161 -4.25 6.58 49.76
N LYS A 162 -3.27 5.78 49.35
CA LYS A 162 -2.56 4.88 50.29
C LYS A 162 -1.06 5.18 50.36
N PRO A 163 -0.52 5.62 51.52
CA PRO A 163 0.92 5.62 51.73
C PRO A 163 1.40 4.17 51.82
N GLY A 164 2.45 3.86 51.06
CA GLY A 164 3.06 2.52 50.99
C GLY A 164 3.38 1.98 52.37
N LYS A 165 2.85 0.80 52.69
CA LYS A 165 3.17 0.08 53.91
C LYS A 165 4.40 -0.79 53.62
N PRO A 166 5.56 -0.57 54.26
CA PRO A 166 6.70 -1.48 54.10
C PRO A 166 6.29 -2.86 54.63
N ALA A 167 6.63 -3.89 53.85
CA ALA A 167 6.34 -5.28 54.19
C ALA A 167 6.95 -5.64 55.57
N PRO A 168 6.19 -6.21 56.51
CA PRO A 168 6.74 -6.68 57.76
C PRO A 168 7.63 -7.90 57.51
N SER A 169 8.88 -7.81 57.99
CA SER A 169 9.83 -8.91 58.08
C SER A 169 9.21 -10.05 58.89
N ALA A 170 9.08 -11.24 58.29
CA ALA A 170 8.62 -12.42 59.01
C ALA A 170 9.69 -12.87 60.03
N PRO A 171 9.31 -13.14 61.30
CA PRO A 171 10.22 -13.65 62.30
C PRO A 171 10.53 -15.14 62.10
N SER A 172 11.79 -15.49 62.33
CA SER A 172 12.30 -16.84 62.55
C SER A 172 11.59 -17.50 63.75
N ALA A 173 11.12 -18.73 63.58
CA ALA A 173 10.82 -19.64 64.69
C ALA A 173 10.99 -21.10 64.23
N ALA A 174 11.70 -21.85 65.07
CA ALA A 174 12.19 -23.20 64.87
C ALA A 174 11.22 -24.28 65.40
N GLN A 175 11.58 -25.55 65.09
CA GLN A 175 11.19 -26.83 65.73
C GLN A 175 9.77 -27.34 65.46
N SER A 176 9.47 -28.65 65.37
CA SER A 176 10.19 -29.92 65.57
C SER A 176 9.28 -31.06 65.10
N HIS A 177 9.83 -32.17 64.59
CA HIS A 177 9.47 -33.55 65.01
C HIS A 177 10.49 -34.55 64.44
#